data_AF-A0A967K341-F1
#
_entry.id   AF-A0A967K341-F1
#
_cell.length_a   1.000
_cell.length_b   1.000
_cell.length_c   1.000
_cell.angle_alpha   90.00
_cell.angle_beta   90.00
_cell.angle_gamma   90.00
#
_symmetry.space_group_name_H-M   'P 1'
#
loop_
_entity.id
_entity.type
_entity.pdbx_description
1 polymer ?
#
loop_
_entity_poly.entity_id
_entity_poly.type
_entity_poly.pdbx_seq_one_letter_code
_entity_poly.pdbx_strand_id
1 'polypeptide(L)'
;YPHDGLAARVLGFANIDGRGVRGVEQQEDDWLRGTTRRLPVERDGSGRLMLMSGGSTWGTAGGDVALTLDATMQAAAERELAHAIERTEAQGG
;
A
#
# COMPACT_ATOMS: atom_id res chain seq x y z
N TYR A 1 4.41 -4.90 3.70
CA TYR A 1 5.46 -5.08 2.70
C TYR A 1 6.29 -6.31 3.06
N PRO A 2 6.12 -7.46 2.36
CA PRO A 2 6.71 -8.74 2.76
C PRO A 2 8.24 -8.85 2.56
N HIS A 3 8.84 -7.93 1.79
CA HIS A 3 10.29 -7.83 1.59
C HIS A 3 10.93 -6.65 2.35
N ASP A 4 10.24 -6.14 3.37
CA ASP A 4 10.66 -5.02 4.22
C ASP A 4 11.17 -3.82 3.43
N GLY A 5 12.49 -3.59 3.46
CA GLY A 5 13.16 -2.45 2.82
C GLY A 5 13.45 -2.62 1.33
N LEU A 6 13.39 -3.86 0.80
CA LEU A 6 13.70 -4.13 -0.61
C LEU A 6 12.72 -3.39 -1.51
N ALA A 7 13.26 -2.61 -2.45
CA ALA A 7 12.48 -1.76 -3.35
C ALA A 7 11.58 -0.75 -2.63
N ALA A 8 11.75 -0.46 -1.34
CA ALA A 8 10.84 0.42 -0.58
C ALA A 8 10.72 1.82 -1.21
N ARG A 9 11.79 2.31 -1.85
CA ARG A 9 11.79 3.58 -2.60
C ARG A 9 10.93 3.53 -3.87
N VAL A 10 10.86 2.38 -4.54
CA VAL A 10 10.07 2.17 -5.75
C VAL A 10 8.61 1.88 -5.38
N LEU A 11 8.39 0.94 -4.45
CA LEU A 11 7.06 0.55 -3.97
C LEU A 11 6.35 1.71 -3.31
N GLY A 12 7.03 2.45 -2.43
CA GLY A 12 6.42 3.47 -1.61
C GLY A 12 5.57 2.86 -0.49
N PHE A 13 4.58 3.62 -0.02
CA PHE A 13 3.69 3.20 1.06
C PHE A 13 2.32 3.87 0.99
N ALA A 14 1.33 3.25 1.65
CA ALA A 14 0.02 3.84 1.91
C ALA A 14 -0.07 4.45 3.33
N ASN A 15 -0.98 5.41 3.50
CA ASN A 15 -1.26 6.05 4.79
C ASN A 15 -2.28 5.25 5.62
N ILE A 16 -2.65 5.77 6.81
CA ILE A 16 -3.63 5.13 7.71
C ILE A 16 -5.05 5.02 7.13
N ASP A 17 -5.36 5.79 6.07
CA ASP A 17 -6.64 5.74 5.36
C ASP A 17 -6.61 4.75 4.18
N GLY A 18 -5.49 4.04 3.98
CA GLY A 18 -5.27 3.15 2.86
C GLY A 18 -5.05 3.87 1.51
N ARG A 19 -4.64 5.16 1.53
CA ARG A 19 -4.26 5.90 0.32
C ARG A 19 -2.77 5.82 0.08
N GLY A 20 -2.36 5.44 -1.11
CA GLY A 20 -0.98 5.48 -1.58
C GLY A 20 -0.42 6.91 -1.59
N VAL A 21 0.75 7.11 -0.96
CA VAL A 21 1.36 8.44 -0.81
C VAL A 21 2.73 8.59 -1.46
N ARG A 22 3.35 7.48 -1.87
CA ARG A 22 4.67 7.44 -2.53
C ARG A 22 4.73 6.27 -3.51
N GLY A 23 5.67 6.32 -4.44
CA GLY A 23 6.07 5.16 -5.25
C GLY A 23 4.94 4.62 -6.13
N VAL A 24 4.95 3.31 -6.32
CA VAL A 24 3.89 2.57 -7.03
C VAL A 24 2.55 2.72 -6.31
N GLU A 25 2.53 2.68 -4.98
CA GLU A 25 1.29 2.80 -4.20
C GLU A 25 0.52 4.08 -4.54
N GLN A 26 1.21 5.20 -4.71
CA GLN A 26 0.59 6.45 -5.13
C GLN A 26 0.20 6.47 -6.61
N GLN A 27 1.07 5.95 -7.48
CA GLN A 27 0.84 5.97 -8.93
C GLN A 27 -0.37 5.12 -9.32
N GLU A 28 -0.56 4.00 -8.62
CA GLU A 28 -1.60 3.02 -8.88
C GLU A 28 -2.73 3.05 -7.84
N ASP A 29 -2.82 4.10 -6.99
CA ASP A 29 -3.81 4.19 -5.89
C ASP A 29 -5.24 3.95 -6.39
N ASP A 30 -5.60 4.54 -7.54
CA ASP A 30 -6.93 4.41 -8.12
C ASP A 30 -7.27 2.96 -8.53
N TRP A 31 -6.26 2.17 -8.93
CA TRP A 31 -6.42 0.77 -9.28
C TRP A 31 -6.38 -0.14 -8.05
N LEU A 32 -5.44 0.11 -7.13
CA LEU A 32 -5.16 -0.70 -5.95
C LEU A 32 -6.22 -0.54 -4.84
N ARG A 33 -6.82 0.64 -4.69
CA ARG A 33 -7.65 0.97 -3.51
C ARG A 33 -9.06 0.37 -3.56
N GLY A 34 -9.53 0.02 -4.75
CA GLY A 34 -10.92 -0.42 -4.95
C GLY A 34 -11.93 0.65 -4.52
N THR A 35 -13.17 0.25 -4.23
CA THR A 35 -14.24 1.21 -3.91
C THR A 35 -14.62 1.16 -2.44
N THR A 36 -14.38 2.26 -1.71
CA THR A 36 -14.91 2.45 -0.36
C THR A 36 -16.41 2.68 -0.40
N ARG A 37 -17.19 1.90 0.37
CA ARG A 37 -18.64 2.08 0.49
C ARG A 37 -19.03 2.50 1.89
N ARG A 38 -19.95 3.47 1.99
CA ARG A 38 -20.56 3.89 3.27
C ARG A 38 -21.81 3.06 3.53
N LEU A 39 -21.93 2.53 4.75
CA LEU A 39 -23.09 1.79 5.20
C LEU A 39 -23.97 2.72 6.05
N PRO A 40 -25.25 2.91 5.69
CA PRO A 40 -26.18 3.60 6.58
C PRO A 40 -26.41 2.72 7.80
N VAL A 41 -26.19 3.27 9.00
CA VAL A 41 -26.41 2.56 10.26
C VAL A 41 -27.49 3.26 11.07
N GLU A 42 -28.40 2.48 11.65
CA GLU A 42 -29.36 2.98 12.62
C GLU A 42 -28.80 2.83 14.03
N ARG A 43 -29.00 3.86 14.85
CA ARG A 43 -28.57 3.88 16.26
C ARG A 43 -29.75 4.26 17.14
N ASP A 44 -29.83 3.66 18.31
CA ASP A 44 -30.82 4.05 19.32
C ASP A 44 -30.46 5.39 19.99
N GLY A 45 -31.35 5.89 20.85
CA GLY A 45 -31.15 7.16 21.56
C GLY A 45 -29.95 7.19 22.52
N SER A 46 -29.34 6.03 22.80
CA SER A 46 -28.09 5.88 23.56
C SER A 46 -26.85 5.68 22.66
N GLY A 47 -27.04 5.67 21.33
CA GLY A 47 -25.98 5.52 20.33
C GLY A 47 -25.61 4.07 19.98
N ARG A 48 -26.32 3.08 20.53
CA ARG A 48 -26.07 1.65 20.25
C ARG A 48 -26.63 1.29 18.87
N LEU A 49 -25.84 0.54 18.11
CA LEU A 49 -26.23 0.06 16.78
C LEU A 49 -27.46 -0.83 16.87
N MET A 50 -28.49 -0.50 16.10
CA MET A 50 -29.66 -1.37 15.90
C MET A 50 -29.37 -2.35 14.75
N LEU A 51 -29.92 -3.57 14.85
CA LEU A 51 -29.67 -4.63 13.87
C LEU A 51 -30.15 -4.19 12.48
N MET A 52 -29.21 -4.00 11.54
CA MET A 52 -29.53 -3.68 10.15
C MET A 52 -30.13 -4.91 9.46
N SER A 53 -31.35 -4.78 8.95
CA SER A 53 -31.89 -5.68 7.93
C SER A 53 -31.61 -5.09 6.56
N GLY A 54 -30.72 -5.72 5.79
CA GLY A 54 -30.65 -5.52 4.35
C GLY A 54 -29.28 -5.18 3.79
N GLY A 55 -28.88 -5.96 2.80
CA GLY A 55 -27.93 -5.57 1.77
C GLY A 55 -26.51 -6.11 1.98
N SER A 56 -26.25 -7.27 1.40
CA SER A 56 -24.89 -7.69 1.00
C SER A 56 -24.26 -6.59 0.17
N THR A 57 -23.45 -5.75 0.79
CA THR A 57 -22.85 -4.55 0.20
C THR A 57 -21.34 -4.71 0.23
N TRP A 58 -20.84 -5.67 -0.55
CA TRP A 58 -19.41 -5.82 -0.74
C TRP A 58 -18.87 -4.60 -1.48
N GLY A 59 -17.82 -3.97 -0.94
CA GLY A 59 -16.96 -3.08 -1.72
C GLY A 59 -16.28 -3.90 -2.82
N THR A 60 -15.84 -3.25 -3.89
CA THR A 60 -14.99 -3.93 -4.87
C THR A 60 -13.57 -3.96 -4.32
N ALA A 61 -12.93 -5.13 -4.32
CA ALA A 61 -11.49 -5.21 -4.13
C ALA A 61 -10.81 -4.37 -5.22
N GLY A 62 -9.69 -3.74 -4.88
CA GLY A 62 -8.80 -3.18 -5.89
C GLY A 62 -8.19 -4.29 -6.73
N GLY A 63 -7.57 -3.90 -7.84
CA GLY A 63 -6.84 -4.83 -8.69
C GLY A 63 -5.43 -5.10 -8.17
N ASP A 64 -4.78 -6.09 -8.79
CA ASP A 64 -3.38 -6.39 -8.55
C ASP A 64 -2.49 -5.63 -9.55
N VAL A 65 -1.27 -5.30 -9.12
CA VAL A 65 -0.22 -4.74 -9.98
C VAL A 65 0.97 -5.69 -9.98
N ALA A 66 1.32 -6.22 -11.15
CA ALA A 66 2.55 -6.97 -11.34
C ALA A 66 3.65 -6.00 -11.80
N LEU A 67 4.71 -5.89 -11.00
CA LEU A 67 5.85 -5.05 -11.35
C LEU A 67 6.76 -5.74 -12.36
N THR A 68 7.45 -4.93 -13.16
CA THR A 68 8.55 -5.41 -14.01
C THR A 68 9.83 -5.70 -13.21
N LEU A 69 9.81 -5.48 -11.90
CA LEU A 69 10.97 -5.60 -11.04
C LEU A 69 11.22 -7.07 -10.67
N ASP A 70 12.42 -7.54 -10.95
CA ASP A 70 12.90 -8.83 -10.44
C ASP A 70 13.48 -8.63 -9.02
N ALA A 71 12.95 -9.37 -8.05
CA ALA A 71 13.35 -9.23 -6.65
C ALA A 71 14.81 -9.64 -6.40
N THR A 72 15.34 -10.59 -7.16
CA THR A 72 16.72 -11.07 -7.03
C THR A 72 17.69 -10.03 -7.56
N MET A 73 17.39 -9.49 -8.75
CA MET A 73 18.18 -8.42 -9.36
C MET A 73 18.14 -7.14 -8.51
N GLN A 74 16.97 -6.76 -8.00
CA GLN A 74 16.85 -5.61 -7.11
C GLN A 74 17.67 -5.80 -5.84
N ALA A 75 17.60 -6.98 -5.22
CA ALA A 75 18.35 -7.26 -4.00
C ALA A 75 19.87 -7.24 -4.24
N ALA A 76 20.32 -7.69 -5.42
CA ALA A 76 21.72 -7.57 -5.82
C ALA A 76 22.12 -6.09 -6.00
N ALA A 77 21.31 -5.31 -6.71
CA ALA A 77 21.59 -3.90 -6.96
C ALA A 77 21.65 -3.06 -5.68
N GLU A 78 20.69 -3.23 -4.77
CA GLU A 78 20.66 -2.50 -3.49
C GLU A 78 21.84 -2.87 -2.59
N ARG A 79 22.27 -4.13 -2.61
CA ARG A 79 23.44 -4.58 -1.85
C ARG A 79 24.74 -3.94 -2.37
N GLU A 80 24.95 -3.97 -3.68
CA GLU A 80 26.15 -3.35 -4.27
C GLU A 80 26.16 -1.83 -4.08
N LEU A 81 24.98 -1.19 -4.17
CA LEU A 81 24.84 0.24 -3.88
C LEU A 81 25.19 0.57 -2.43
N ALA A 82 24.71 -0.22 -1.47
CA ALA A 82 25.05 -0.05 -0.05
C ALA A 82 26.56 -0.18 0.18
N HIS A 83 27.19 -1.21 -0.40
CA HIS A 83 28.65 -1.38 -0.33
C HIS A 83 29.42 -0.22 -0.97
N ALA A 84 28.96 0.30 -2.11
CA ALA A 84 29.59 1.44 -2.75
C ALA A 84 29.54 2.69 -1.86
N ILE A 85 28.37 2.98 -1.27
CA ILE A 85 28.15 4.11 -0.36
C ILE A 85 29.08 4.00 0.86
N GLU A 86 29.16 2.83 1.49
CA GLU A 86 30.04 2.57 2.63
C GLU A 86 31.52 2.80 2.28
N ARG A 87 31.95 2.33 1.10
CA ARG A 87 33.34 2.45 0.66
C ARG A 87 33.76 3.87 0.29
N THR A 88 32.84 4.67 -0.23
CA THR A 88 33.14 6.03 -0.69
C THR A 88 32.72 7.10 0.31
N GLU A 89 32.11 6.72 1.43
CA GLU A 89 31.50 7.63 2.40
C GLU A 89 30.51 8.61 1.74
N ALA A 90 29.80 8.13 0.71
CA ALA A 90 28.82 8.95 0.01
C ALA A 90 27.61 9.21 0.90
N GLN A 91 26.94 10.35 0.72
CA GLN A 91 25.71 10.67 1.47
C GLN A 91 24.50 9.86 0.98
N GLY A 92 24.57 9.25 -0.21
CA GLY A 92 23.51 8.43 -0.75
C GLY A 92 23.77 7.96 -2.18
N GLY A 93 22.82 7.18 -2.68
CA GLY A 93 22.76 6.61 -4.03
C GLY A 93 21.37 6.07 -4.33
#